data_AF-A0A9X1LZP4-F1
#
_entry.id   AF-A0A9X1LZP4-F1
#
_cell.length_a   1.000
_cell.length_b   1.000
_cell.length_c   1.000
_cell.angle_alpha   90.00
_cell.angle_beta   90.00
_cell.angle_gamma   90.00
#
_symmetry.space_group_name_H-M   'P 1'
#
loop_
_entity.id
_entity.type
_entity.pdbx_description
1 polymer ?
#
loop_
_entity_poly.entity_id
_entity_poly.type
_entity_poly.pdbx_seq_one_letter_code
_entity_poly.pdbx_strand_id
1 'polypeptide(L)'
;MTVTHAPYRREPYVRFRTPSSFIDGKAAAWTRVSVLLHWIDDLGRVHNRWVPAENVRRVARDDSSWQDPYDDWSFYYPEASAGSCPERPSRELLSTAA
;
A
#
# COMPACT_ATOMS: atom_id res chain seq x y z
N MET A 1 -20.56 -11.38 -14.93
CA MET A 1 -19.11 -11.11 -14.88
C MET A 1 -18.74 -10.98 -13.42
N THR A 2 -17.96 -11.91 -12.86
CA THR A 2 -17.63 -11.92 -11.43
C THR A 2 -16.48 -10.97 -11.17
N VAL A 3 -16.62 -10.13 -10.13
CA VAL A 3 -15.56 -9.26 -9.63
C VAL A 3 -14.91 -9.92 -8.42
N THR A 4 -13.59 -9.94 -8.40
CA THR A 4 -12.77 -10.45 -7.30
C THR A 4 -12.01 -9.30 -6.67
N HIS A 5 -11.88 -9.32 -5.35
CA HIS A 5 -11.10 -8.36 -4.57
C HIS A 5 -9.99 -9.09 -3.82
N ALA A 6 -8.85 -8.42 -3.64
CA ALA A 6 -7.88 -8.84 -2.65
C ALA A 6 -8.38 -8.46 -1.24
N PRO A 7 -7.94 -9.17 -0.19
CA PRO A 7 -8.11 -8.69 1.18
C PRO A 7 -7.48 -7.31 1.35
N TYR A 8 -8.09 -6.49 2.21
CA TYR A 8 -7.60 -5.14 2.50
C TYR A 8 -6.12 -5.14 2.91
N ARG A 9 -5.35 -4.21 2.33
CA ARG A 9 -3.88 -4.06 2.50
C ARG A 9 -3.06 -5.27 2.01
N ARG A 10 -3.66 -6.14 1.20
CA ARG A 10 -2.97 -7.27 0.53
C ARG A 10 -3.16 -7.23 -0.97
N GLU A 11 -3.58 -6.08 -1.50
CA GLU A 11 -3.70 -5.84 -2.92
C GLU A 11 -2.32 -5.98 -3.57
N PRO A 12 -2.20 -6.73 -4.67
CA PRO A 12 -0.91 -6.91 -5.33
C PRO A 12 -0.50 -5.62 -6.04
N TYR A 13 0.80 -5.33 -6.00
CA TYR A 13 1.41 -4.32 -6.85
C TYR A 13 1.37 -4.75 -8.31
N VAL A 14 0.96 -3.84 -9.16
CA VAL A 14 0.81 -4.04 -10.60
C VAL A 14 1.35 -2.86 -11.37
N ARG A 15 1.86 -3.13 -12.57
CA ARG A 15 2.25 -2.15 -13.57
C ARG A 15 1.29 -2.23 -14.75
N PHE A 16 0.56 -1.15 -15.00
CA PHE A 16 -0.27 -0.97 -16.18
C PHE A 16 0.53 -0.26 -17.27
N ARG A 17 0.60 -0.86 -18.45
CA ARG A 17 1.26 -0.28 -19.63
C ARG A 17 0.27 0.57 -20.42
N THR A 18 0.67 1.81 -20.72
CA THR A 18 0.02 2.66 -21.71
C THR A 18 0.86 2.68 -23.00
N PRO A 19 0.36 3.25 -24.11
CA PRO A 19 1.15 3.33 -25.34
C PRO A 19 2.49 4.08 -25.20
N SER A 20 2.61 5.00 -24.24
CA SER A 20 3.76 5.89 -24.08
C SER A 20 4.47 5.78 -22.73
N SER A 21 3.92 5.06 -21.76
CA SER A 21 4.46 5.01 -20.40
C SER A 21 3.91 3.81 -19.61
N PHE A 22 4.08 3.83 -18.30
CA PHE A 22 3.44 2.93 -17.37
C PHE A 22 2.93 3.66 -16.14
N ILE A 23 1.96 3.06 -15.47
CA ILE A 23 1.43 3.51 -14.19
C ILE A 23 1.55 2.34 -13.24
N ASP A 24 2.25 2.55 -12.13
CA ASP A 24 2.32 1.59 -11.05
C ASP A 24 1.25 1.87 -10.00
N GLY A 25 0.68 0.82 -9.44
CA GLY A 25 -0.45 0.90 -8.53
C GLY A 25 -0.75 -0.43 -7.85
N LYS A 26 -1.85 -0.47 -7.10
CA LYS A 26 -2.42 -1.68 -6.53
C LYS A 26 -3.64 -2.14 -7.32
N ALA A 27 -3.82 -3.46 -7.47
CA ALA A 27 -5.04 -4.03 -8.02
C ALA A 27 -6.11 -4.17 -6.94
N ALA A 28 -6.98 -3.17 -6.82
CA ALA A 28 -8.05 -3.14 -5.82
C ALA A 28 -9.17 -4.15 -6.09
N ALA A 29 -9.39 -4.46 -7.38
CA ALA A 29 -10.35 -5.45 -7.85
C ALA A 29 -9.95 -5.95 -9.24
N TRP A 30 -10.48 -7.10 -9.67
CA TRP A 30 -10.32 -7.57 -11.04
C TRP A 30 -11.46 -8.47 -11.49
N THR A 31 -11.57 -8.60 -12.80
CA THR A 31 -12.36 -9.62 -13.48
C THR A 31 -11.41 -10.45 -14.35
N ARG A 32 -11.94 -11.32 -15.21
CA ARG A 32 -11.11 -12.04 -16.18
C ARG A 32 -10.37 -11.12 -17.18
N VAL A 33 -10.94 -9.96 -17.52
CA VAL A 33 -10.46 -9.10 -18.63
C VAL A 33 -10.13 -7.67 -18.21
N SER A 34 -10.37 -7.30 -16.95
CA SER A 34 -10.11 -5.95 -16.47
C SER A 34 -9.59 -5.95 -15.04
N VAL A 35 -8.75 -4.97 -14.72
CA VAL A 35 -8.20 -4.73 -13.38
C VAL A 35 -8.59 -3.32 -12.95
N LEU A 36 -9.09 -3.16 -11.73
CA LEU A 36 -9.27 -1.86 -11.10
C LEU A 36 -7.93 -1.44 -10.49
N LEU A 37 -7.22 -0.56 -11.20
CA LEU A 37 -5.96 0.02 -10.78
C LEU A 37 -6.22 1.18 -9.83
N HIS A 38 -5.54 1.16 -8.68
CA HIS A 38 -5.53 2.21 -7.67
C HIS A 38 -4.12 2.80 -7.54
N TRP A 39 -3.99 4.13 -7.57
CA TRP A 39 -2.74 4.83 -7.30
C TRP A 39 -3.01 6.27 -6.85
N ILE A 40 -1.97 6.93 -6.35
CA ILE A 40 -1.96 8.37 -6.04
C ILE A 40 -0.94 9.03 -6.98
N ASP A 41 -1.33 10.11 -7.65
CA ASP A 41 -0.41 10.85 -8.52
C ASP A 41 0.51 11.82 -7.74
N ASP A 42 1.45 12.46 -8.44
CA ASP A 42 2.41 13.39 -7.85
C ASP A 42 1.75 14.66 -7.25
N LEU A 43 0.47 14.91 -7.56
CA LEU A 43 -0.33 15.99 -7.00
C LEU A 43 -1.15 15.54 -5.78
N GLY A 44 -0.96 14.29 -5.32
CA GLY A 44 -1.70 13.72 -4.20
C GLY A 44 -3.13 13.30 -4.54
N ARG A 45 -3.51 13.23 -5.83
CA ARG A 45 -4.86 12.86 -6.23
C ARG A 45 -4.99 11.35 -6.30
N VAL A 46 -6.05 10.83 -5.67
CA VAL A 46 -6.39 9.41 -5.69
C VAL A 46 -7.08 9.08 -7.02
N HIS A 47 -6.56 8.06 -7.71
CA HIS A 47 -7.12 7.54 -8.94
C HIS A 47 -7.58 6.09 -8.76
N ASN A 48 -8.74 5.78 -9.32
CA ASN A 48 -9.25 4.42 -9.45
C ASN A 48 -9.75 4.23 -10.88
N ARG A 49 -9.17 3.29 -11.63
CA ARG A 49 -9.50 3.09 -13.04
C ARG A 49 -9.53 1.62 -13.43
N TRP A 50 -10.61 1.19 -14.08
CA TRP A 50 -10.65 -0.09 -14.76
C TRP A 50 -9.81 -0.05 -16.04
N VAL A 51 -8.83 -0.94 -16.14
CA VAL A 51 -7.92 -1.06 -17.29
C VAL A 51 -7.93 -2.49 -17.85
N PRO A 52 -7.62 -2.71 -19.14
CA PRO A 52 -7.56 -4.05 -19.72
C PRO A 52 -6.51 -4.92 -19.03
N ALA A 53 -6.88 -6.13 -18.63
CA ALA A 53 -5.99 -7.03 -17.88
C ALA A 53 -4.75 -7.45 -18.70
N GLU A 54 -4.87 -7.53 -20.03
CA GLU A 54 -3.76 -7.84 -20.95
C GLU A 54 -2.61 -6.83 -20.88
N ASN A 55 -2.89 -5.59 -20.45
CA ASN A 55 -1.89 -4.52 -20.32
C ASN A 55 -1.35 -4.39 -18.90
N VAL A 56 -1.75 -5.28 -17.98
CA VAL A 56 -1.37 -5.25 -16.57
C VAL A 56 -0.49 -6.45 -16.26
N ARG A 57 0.64 -6.19 -15.61
CA ARG A 57 1.49 -7.24 -15.03
C ARG A 57 1.63 -7.03 -13.54
N ARG A 58 1.72 -8.12 -12.77
CA ARG A 58 2.14 -8.07 -11.38
C ARG A 58 3.62 -7.69 -11.30
N VAL A 59 3.99 -6.91 -10.30
CA VAL A 59 5.39 -6.56 -9.98
C VAL A 59 5.66 -6.77 -8.49
N ALA A 60 6.92 -6.90 -8.12
CA ALA A 60 7.30 -6.84 -6.71
C ALA A 60 7.12 -5.41 -6.19
N ARG A 61 6.93 -5.26 -4.87
CA ARG A 61 6.84 -3.94 -4.22
C ARG A 61 8.07 -3.09 -4.52
N ASP A 62 9.26 -3.69 -4.43
CA ASP A 62 10.53 -2.99 -4.60
C ASP A 62 10.80 -2.58 -6.07
N ASP A 63 10.11 -3.20 -7.03
CA ASP A 63 10.19 -2.85 -8.45
C ASP A 63 9.21 -1.74 -8.86
N SER A 64 8.31 -1.36 -7.94
CA SER A 64 7.22 -0.41 -8.18
C SER A 64 7.70 1.02 -7.98
N SER A 65 7.48 1.89 -8.98
CA SER A 65 7.79 3.33 -8.88
C SER A 65 6.82 4.08 -7.97
N TRP A 66 5.69 3.45 -7.62
CA TRP A 66 4.73 3.95 -6.66
C TRP A 66 4.57 2.92 -5.53
N GLN A 67 4.62 3.37 -4.28
CA GLN A 67 4.35 2.54 -3.11
C GLN A 67 3.13 3.08 -2.38
N ASP A 68 2.18 2.20 -2.07
CA ASP A 68 1.02 2.56 -1.27
C ASP A 68 1.49 3.12 0.09
N PRO A 69 1.10 4.35 0.43
CA PRO A 69 1.45 4.93 1.71
C PRO A 69 0.98 4.10 2.91
N TYR A 70 -0.09 3.30 2.79
CA TYR A 70 -0.56 2.42 3.86
C TYR A 70 0.32 1.19 4.10
N ASP A 71 1.28 0.90 3.22
CA ASP A 71 2.26 -0.15 3.42
C ASP A 71 3.49 0.35 4.21
N ASP A 72 3.60 1.66 4.45
CA ASP A 72 4.66 2.25 5.27
C ASP A 72 4.07 3.12 6.39
N TRP A 73 4.20 2.63 7.62
CA TRP A 73 3.73 3.33 8.81
C TRP A 73 4.33 4.74 8.96
N SER A 74 5.54 4.96 8.45
CA SER A 74 6.24 6.24 8.54
C SER A 74 5.56 7.36 7.77
N PHE A 75 4.80 7.03 6.71
CA PHE A 75 4.08 8.03 5.92
C PHE A 75 3.00 8.76 6.72
N TYR A 76 2.28 8.06 7.61
CA TYR A 76 1.20 8.64 8.42
C TYR A 76 1.69 9.26 9.72
N TYR A 77 2.86 8.83 10.20
CA TYR A 77 3.44 9.29 11.46
C TYR A 77 4.90 9.71 11.24
N PRO A 78 5.15 10.80 10.50
CA PRO A 78 6.50 11.24 10.20
C PRO A 78 7.30 11.56 11.48
N GLU A 79 6.63 12.06 12.51
CA GLU A 79 7.22 12.36 13.82
C GLU A 79 7.51 11.13 14.71
N ALA A 80 6.81 10.00 14.50
CA ALA A 80 7.12 8.75 15.22
C ALA A 80 8.41 8.07 14.69
N SER A 81 8.81 8.41 13.47
CA SER A 81 10.03 7.91 12.83
C SER A 81 11.28 8.63 13.35
N ALA A 82 11.11 9.81 13.95
CA ALA A 82 12.16 10.59 14.60
C ALA A 82 12.28 10.22 16.09
N GLY A 83 12.71 8.98 16.39
CA GLY A 83 13.35 8.62 17.65
C GLY A 83 12.75 9.19 18.95
N SER A 84 11.63 8.63 19.39
CA SER A 84 11.36 8.50 20.83
C SER A 84 10.68 7.18 21.08
N CYS A 85 11.48 6.17 21.42
CA CYS A 85 10.96 5.11 22.28
C CYS A 85 10.56 5.79 23.59
N PRO A 86 9.29 5.80 24.02
CA PRO A 86 9.00 6.10 25.40
C PRO A 86 9.72 5.04 26.23
N GLU A 87 10.63 5.46 27.11
CA GLU A 87 11.23 4.59 28.10
C GLU A 87 10.13 3.77 28.75
N ARG A 88 10.24 2.45 28.64
CA ARG A 88 9.40 1.51 29.37
C ARG A 88 9.68 1.82 30.85
N PRO A 89 8.73 2.30 31.66
CA PRO A 89 9.01 2.55 33.06
C PRO A 89 9.44 1.22 33.69
N SER A 90 10.64 1.22 34.25
CA SER A 90 11.20 0.12 35.01
C SER A 90 10.17 -0.33 36.05
N ARG A 91 9.78 -1.60 35.96
CA ARG A 91 8.89 -2.26 36.92
C ARG A 91 9.65 -2.48 38.23
N GLU A 92 9.83 -1.42 39.00
CA GLU A 92 10.13 -1.51 40.43
C GLU A 92 8.95 -0.96 41.23
N LEU A 93 8.73 -1.58 42.39
CA LEU A 93 7.66 -1.37 43.38
C LEU A 93 6.41 -2.24 43.20
N LEU A 94 6.53 -3.47 43.69
CA LEU A 94 5.54 -4.07 44.60
C LEU A 94 6.19 -5.29 45.27
N SER A 95 6.99 -5.05 46.31
CA SER A 95 7.25 -6.03 47.36
C SER A 95 7.76 -5.31 48.60
N THR A 96 6.86 -4.97 49.50
CA THR A 96 7.06 -5.11 50.95
C THR A 96 5.68 -4.97 51.59
N ALA A 97 5.06 -6.11 51.88
CA ALA A 97 4.09 -6.25 52.94
C ALA A 97 4.65 -7.31 53.88
N ALA A 98 4.98 -6.89 55.10
CA ALA A 98 5.16 -7.71 56.28
C ALA A 98 4.64 -6.91 57.47
#